data_AF-A0A9E3FF61-F1
#
_entry.id   AF-A0A9E3FF61-F1
#
_cell.length_a   1.000
_cell.length_b   1.000
_cell.length_c   1.000
_cell.angle_alpha   90.00
_cell.angle_beta   90.00
_cell.angle_gamma   90.00
#
_symmetry.space_group_name_H-M   'P 1'
#
loop_
_entity.id
_entity.type
_entity.pdbx_description
1 polymer ?
#
loop_
_entity_poly.entity_id
_entity_poly.type
_entity_poly.pdbx_seq_one_letter_code
_entity_poly.pdbx_strand_id
1 'polypeptide(L)'
;MKAVPEFIRRAASSRLGLCLLAAHLVYVVWEFALKPSATYAKTPCVAEPSSAVLIAGRLYHWHYESAPLKLITFLDLPAMFLAGLASKCFAPLRLCDFTSSWVDAVLILFFASVQWLLFGFVVEALFRRFAGGGAGALR
;
A
#
# COMPACT_ATOMS: atom_id res chain seq x y z
N MET A 1 -17.50 -13.79 -19.06
CA MET A 1 -16.15 -13.54 -18.46
C MET A 1 -15.54 -12.17 -18.80
N LYS A 2 -16.15 -11.30 -19.62
CA LYS A 2 -15.60 -9.96 -19.96
C LYS A 2 -15.73 -8.90 -18.85
N ALA A 3 -16.43 -9.21 -17.75
CA ALA A 3 -16.74 -8.24 -16.70
C ALA A 3 -15.52 -7.79 -15.88
N VAL A 4 -14.59 -8.72 -15.58
CA VAL A 4 -13.41 -8.42 -14.76
C VAL A 4 -12.41 -7.51 -15.48
N PRO A 5 -11.99 -7.79 -16.73
CA PRO A 5 -11.08 -6.90 -17.46
C PRO A 5 -11.66 -5.50 -17.65
N GLU A 6 -12.97 -5.40 -17.90
CA GLU A 6 -13.64 -4.12 -18.07
C GLU A 6 -13.69 -3.33 -16.76
N PHE A 7 -13.93 -4.00 -15.63
CA PHE A 7 -13.87 -3.37 -14.31
C PHE A 7 -12.47 -2.84 -14.00
N ILE A 8 -11.43 -3.65 -14.24
CA ILE A 8 -10.04 -3.24 -14.02
C ILE A 8 -9.71 -2.01 -14.87
N ARG A 9 -10.09 -2.02 -16.15
CA ARG A 9 -9.88 -0.90 -17.07
C ARG A 9 -10.54 0.38 -16.57
N ARG A 10 -11.76 0.28 -16.01
CA ARG A 10 -12.49 1.42 -15.44
C ARG A 10 -11.87 1.94 -14.15
N ALA A 11 -11.44 1.05 -13.26
CA ALA A 11 -10.75 1.45 -12.04
C ALA A 11 -9.40 2.14 -12.36
N ALA A 12 -8.64 1.59 -13.30
CA ALA A 12 -7.37 2.13 -13.75
C ALA A 12 -7.49 3.48 -14.50
N SER A 13 -8.67 3.80 -15.04
CA SER A 13 -8.94 5.09 -15.69
C SER A 13 -9.55 6.16 -14.77
N SER A 14 -9.78 5.83 -13.49
CA SER A 14 -10.24 6.80 -12.50
C SER A 14 -9.17 7.87 -12.26
N ARG A 15 -9.49 9.13 -12.59
CA ARG A 15 -8.57 10.25 -12.35
C ARG A 15 -8.33 10.44 -10.85
N LEU A 16 -9.38 10.32 -10.05
CA LEU A 16 -9.25 10.43 -8.59
C LEU A 16 -8.42 9.29 -8.02
N GLY A 17 -8.66 8.05 -8.46
CA GLY A 17 -7.84 6.89 -8.09
C GLY A 17 -6.37 7.09 -8.42
N LEU A 18 -6.05 7.55 -9.63
CA LEU A 18 -4.68 7.83 -10.04
C LEU A 18 -4.04 8.96 -9.22
N CYS A 19 -4.77 10.03 -8.91
CA CYS A 19 -4.27 11.11 -8.05
C CYS A 19 -4.00 10.63 -6.62
N LEU A 20 -4.92 9.87 -6.03
CA LEU A 20 -4.74 9.32 -4.68
C LEU A 20 -3.58 8.33 -4.63
N LEU A 21 -3.47 7.45 -5.63
CA LEU A 21 -2.33 6.55 -5.77
C LEU A 21 -1.02 7.33 -5.85
N ALA A 22 -0.93 8.33 -6.73
CA ALA A 22 0.28 9.12 -6.89
C ALA A 22 0.66 9.85 -5.59
N ALA A 23 -0.31 10.44 -4.90
CA ALA A 23 -0.08 11.09 -3.61
C ALA A 23 0.41 10.11 -2.54
N HIS A 24 -0.21 8.93 -2.45
CA HIS A 24 0.21 7.86 -1.55
C HIS A 24 1.63 7.38 -1.83
N LEU A 25 1.95 7.07 -3.09
CA LEU A 25 3.28 6.61 -3.49
C LEU A 25 4.36 7.64 -3.19
N VAL A 26 4.13 8.90 -3.55
CA VAL A 26 5.08 9.99 -3.27
C VAL A 26 5.31 10.11 -1.77
N TYR A 27 4.24 10.08 -0.97
CA TYR A 27 4.34 10.23 0.47
C TYR A 27 5.09 9.06 1.13
N VAL A 28 4.72 7.81 0.81
CA VAL A 28 5.37 6.63 1.37
C VAL A 28 6.84 6.58 0.97
N VAL A 29 7.17 6.83 -0.30
CA VAL A 29 8.57 6.88 -0.75
C VAL A 29 9.35 7.96 -0.02
N TRP A 30 8.76 9.14 0.16
CA TRP A 30 9.40 10.26 0.85
C TRP A 30 9.68 9.94 2.34
N GLU A 31 8.68 9.48 3.10
CA GLU A 31 8.85 9.12 4.51
C GLU A 31 9.89 8.02 4.71
N PHE A 32 9.87 6.98 3.85
CA PHE A 32 10.87 5.92 3.94
C PHE A 32 12.26 6.42 3.49
N ALA A 33 12.38 7.29 2.50
CA ALA A 33 13.66 7.84 2.07
C ALA A 33 14.39 8.62 3.18
N LEU A 34 13.64 9.29 4.08
CA LEU A 34 14.20 10.03 5.21
C LEU A 34 14.79 9.14 6.32
N LYS A 35 14.44 7.85 6.34
CA LYS A 35 14.94 6.91 7.34
C LYS A 35 16.40 6.53 7.07
N PRO A 36 17.16 6.06 8.07
CA PRO A 36 18.44 5.41 7.81
C PRO A 36 18.21 4.05 7.12
N SER A 37 18.99 3.75 6.08
CA SER A 37 19.02 2.42 5.48
C SER A 37 19.86 1.47 6.34
N ALA A 38 19.30 0.31 6.66
CA ALA A 38 20.07 -0.82 7.13
C ALA A 38 20.89 -1.41 5.97
N THR A 39 21.91 -2.19 6.32
CA THR A 39 22.81 -2.85 5.38
C THR A 39 22.85 -4.34 5.70
N TYR A 40 23.15 -5.20 4.72
CA TYR A 40 23.37 -6.63 4.96
C TYR A 40 24.34 -6.92 6.12
N ALA A 41 25.38 -6.10 6.31
CA ALA A 41 26.32 -6.25 7.42
C ALA A 41 25.73 -5.96 8.82
N LYS A 42 24.59 -5.27 8.89
CA LYS A 42 23.95 -4.81 10.14
C LYS A 42 22.59 -5.47 10.39
N THR A 43 22.12 -6.30 9.46
CA THR A 43 20.83 -6.98 9.55
C THR A 43 21.12 -8.48 9.62
N PRO A 44 20.89 -9.14 10.76
CA PRO A 44 21.05 -10.58 10.85
C PRO A 44 20.12 -11.26 9.82
N CYS A 45 20.55 -12.40 9.28
CA CYS A 45 19.72 -13.19 8.37
C CYS A 45 18.59 -13.94 9.09
N VAL A 46 18.61 -13.95 10.43
CA VAL A 46 17.59 -14.56 11.29
C VAL A 46 16.97 -13.47 12.14
N ALA A 47 15.65 -13.35 12.07
CA ALA A 47 14.93 -12.29 12.72
C ALA A 47 14.94 -12.53 14.23
N GLU A 48 15.58 -11.62 14.96
CA GLU A 48 15.38 -11.56 16.40
C GLU A 48 14.02 -10.90 16.68
N PRO A 49 13.28 -11.35 17.72
CA PRO A 49 12.05 -10.70 18.13
C PRO A 49 12.31 -9.22 18.42
N SER A 50 11.74 -8.35 17.58
CA SER A 50 11.93 -6.90 17.66
C SER A 50 10.58 -6.20 17.62
N SER A 51 10.46 -5.09 18.34
CA SER A 51 9.31 -4.19 18.23
C SER A 51 9.33 -3.36 16.93
N ALA A 52 10.44 -3.41 16.19
CA ALA A 52 10.56 -2.80 14.87
C ALA A 52 10.43 -3.84 13.76
N VAL A 53 9.74 -3.48 12.69
CA VAL A 53 9.64 -4.25 11.45
C VAL A 53 10.62 -3.68 10.45
N LEU A 54 11.33 -4.55 9.72
CA LEU A 54 12.17 -4.13 8.60
C LEU A 54 11.32 -4.06 7.33
N ILE A 55 11.29 -2.91 6.67
CA ILE A 55 10.55 -2.69 5.41
C ILE A 55 11.52 -2.07 4.40
N ALA A 56 11.78 -2.76 3.29
CA ALA A 56 12.75 -2.33 2.27
C ALA A 56 14.11 -1.91 2.86
N GLY A 57 14.63 -2.71 3.81
CA GLY A 57 15.88 -2.42 4.49
C GLY A 57 15.84 -1.20 5.43
N ARG A 58 14.66 -0.73 5.85
CA ARG A 58 14.51 0.41 6.77
C ARG A 58 13.67 0.01 7.97
N LEU A 59 14.08 0.43 9.16
CA LEU A 59 13.35 0.11 10.39
C LEU A 59 12.10 0.98 10.52
N TYR A 60 10.96 0.30 10.64
CA TYR A 60 9.66 0.88 10.94
C TYR A 60 9.28 0.48 12.36
N HIS A 61 9.05 1.46 13.23
CA HIS A 61 8.64 1.19 14.60
C HIS A 61 7.46 2.07 14.95
N TRP A 62 6.25 1.50 14.91
CA TRP A 62 4.97 2.21 15.03
C TRP A 62 5.01 3.40 15.99
N HIS A 63 5.46 3.23 17.24
CA HIS A 63 5.48 4.31 18.23
C HIS A 63 6.35 5.53 17.86
N TYR A 64 7.46 5.34 17.15
CA TYR A 64 8.42 6.39 16.80
C TYR A 64 8.15 7.05 15.45
N GLU A 65 7.08 6.63 14.75
CA GLU A 65 6.74 7.17 13.44
C GLU A 65 5.98 8.50 13.52
N SER A 66 6.08 9.27 12.43
CA SER A 66 5.30 10.50 12.24
C SER A 66 3.80 10.19 12.27
N ALA A 67 2.99 11.15 12.74
CA ALA A 67 1.54 10.98 12.79
C ALA A 67 0.91 10.66 11.42
N PRO A 68 1.32 11.29 10.30
CA PRO A 68 0.72 10.97 9.01
C PRO A 68 1.21 9.62 8.45
N LEU A 69 2.44 9.17 8.74
CA LEU A 69 2.86 7.81 8.39
C LEU A 69 2.05 6.75 9.15
N LYS A 70 1.81 6.96 10.45
CA LYS A 70 0.91 6.10 11.24
C LYS A 70 -0.49 6.03 10.63
N LEU A 71 -1.05 7.17 10.23
CA LEU A 71 -2.35 7.22 9.60
C LEU A 71 -2.39 6.43 8.29
N ILE A 72 -1.38 6.59 7.43
CA ILE A 72 -1.33 5.83 6.17
C ILE A 72 -1.14 4.34 6.43
N THR A 73 -0.26 3.95 7.34
CA THR A 73 -0.12 2.53 7.72
C THR A 73 -1.43 1.96 8.27
N PHE A 74 -2.21 2.74 9.02
CA PHE A 74 -3.53 2.34 9.47
C PHE A 74 -4.52 2.17 8.30
N LEU A 75 -4.52 3.10 7.35
CA LEU A 75 -5.35 3.02 6.14
C LEU A 75 -4.94 1.85 5.24
N ASP A 76 -3.66 1.49 5.22
CA ASP A 76 -3.10 0.40 4.44
C ASP A 76 -3.22 -0.98 5.14
N LEU A 77 -3.85 -1.07 6.33
CA LEU A 77 -4.01 -2.36 7.04
C LEU A 77 -4.60 -3.48 6.17
N PRO A 78 -5.66 -3.27 5.34
CA PRO A 78 -6.17 -4.32 4.47
C PRO A 78 -5.13 -4.77 3.44
N ALA A 79 -4.39 -3.84 2.84
CA ALA A 79 -3.31 -4.14 1.92
C ALA A 79 -2.15 -4.89 2.61
N MET A 80 -1.75 -4.48 3.81
CA MET A 80 -0.72 -5.15 4.60
C MET A 80 -1.13 -6.57 4.98
N PHE A 81 -2.41 -6.79 5.32
CA PHE A 81 -2.94 -8.12 5.59
C PHE A 81 -2.82 -9.03 4.37
N LEU A 82 -3.25 -8.55 3.20
CA LEU A 82 -3.14 -9.31 1.94
C LEU A 82 -1.68 -9.56 1.55
N ALA A 83 -0.81 -8.57 1.72
CA ALA A 83 0.62 -8.72 1.50
C ALA A 83 1.24 -9.78 2.43
N GLY A 84 0.86 -9.78 3.71
CA GLY A 84 1.31 -10.78 4.68
C GLY A 84 0.78 -12.20 4.41
N LEU A 85 -0.38 -12.34 3.75
CA LEU A 85 -0.83 -13.63 3.24
C LEU A 85 -0.01 -14.06 2.03
N ALA A 86 0.25 -13.14 1.10
CA ALA A 86 1.04 -13.41 -0.09
C ALA A 86 2.51 -13.72 0.23
N SER A 87 3.09 -13.10 1.26
CA SER A 87 4.47 -13.33 1.68
C SER A 87 4.71 -14.76 2.14
N LYS A 88 3.69 -15.44 2.70
CA LYS A 88 3.77 -16.86 3.08
C LYS A 88 4.08 -17.78 1.89
N CYS A 89 3.73 -17.39 0.67
CA CYS A 89 4.10 -18.15 -0.53
C CYS A 89 5.61 -18.18 -0.79
N PHE A 90 6.36 -17.24 -0.21
CA PHE A 90 7.82 -17.15 -0.33
C PHE A 90 8.56 -17.79 0.84
N ALA A 91 7.86 -18.24 1.89
CA ALA A 91 8.46 -18.90 3.05
C ALA A 91 9.38 -20.11 2.70
N PRO A 92 9.09 -20.94 1.68
CA PRO A 92 9.97 -22.04 1.29
C PRO A 92 11.37 -21.61 0.80
N LEU A 93 11.52 -20.36 0.37
CA LEU A 93 12.79 -19.86 -0.20
C LEU A 93 13.86 -19.54 0.85
N ARG A 94 13.51 -19.53 2.15
CA ARG A 94 14.43 -19.26 3.27
C ARG A 94 15.33 -18.03 3.03
N LEU A 95 14.72 -16.94 2.59
CA LEU A 95 15.43 -15.69 2.31
C LEU A 95 15.94 -15.08 3.62
N CYS A 96 17.13 -14.46 3.59
CA CYS A 96 17.58 -13.60 4.70
C CYS A 96 16.57 -12.45 4.91
N ASP A 97 16.37 -12.01 6.16
CA ASP A 97 15.36 -11.00 6.51
C ASP A 97 15.52 -9.69 5.74
N PHE A 98 16.75 -9.27 5.46
CA PHE A 98 16.99 -8.09 4.63
C PHE A 98 16.32 -8.27 3.26
N THR A 99 16.54 -9.41 2.59
CA THR A 99 15.93 -9.72 1.30
C THR A 99 14.41 -9.90 1.43
N SER A 100 13.94 -10.59 2.47
CA SER A 100 12.49 -10.73 2.74
C SER A 100 11.82 -9.37 2.88
N SER A 101 12.45 -8.41 3.58
CA SER A 101 11.89 -7.07 3.79
C SER A 101 11.65 -6.29 2.48
N TRP A 102 12.43 -6.56 1.43
CA TRP A 102 12.22 -5.99 0.10
C TRP A 102 11.07 -6.67 -0.63
N VAL A 103 10.96 -8.00 -0.53
CA VAL A 103 9.83 -8.76 -1.07
C VAL A 103 8.53 -8.28 -0.41
N ASP A 104 8.51 -8.20 0.92
CA ASP A 104 7.36 -7.75 1.69
C ASP A 104 6.99 -6.31 1.34
N ALA A 105 7.96 -5.41 1.20
CA ALA A 105 7.70 -4.03 0.77
C ALA A 105 7.06 -3.94 -0.62
N VAL A 106 7.53 -4.74 -1.58
CA VAL A 106 6.94 -4.80 -2.94
C VAL A 106 5.51 -5.31 -2.88
N LEU A 107 5.24 -6.35 -2.09
CA LEU A 107 3.90 -6.89 -1.91
C LEU A 107 2.97 -5.85 -1.27
N ILE A 108 3.39 -5.20 -0.19
CA ILE A 108 2.64 -4.12 0.48
C ILE A 108 2.34 -3.00 -0.51
N LEU A 109 3.35 -2.52 -1.24
CA LEU A 109 3.19 -1.44 -2.21
C LEU A 109 2.21 -1.82 -3.32
N PHE A 110 2.28 -3.05 -3.82
CA PHE A 110 1.36 -3.55 -4.85
C PHE A 110 -0.09 -3.58 -4.35
N PHE A 111 -0.35 -4.20 -3.20
CA PHE A 111 -1.70 -4.30 -2.66
C PHE A 111 -2.25 -2.93 -2.22
N ALA A 112 -1.42 -2.07 -1.64
CA ALA A 112 -1.80 -0.70 -1.30
C ALA A 112 -2.13 0.10 -2.57
N SER A 113 -1.33 -0.05 -3.63
CA SER A 113 -1.61 0.62 -4.90
C SER A 113 -2.97 0.24 -5.47
N VAL A 114 -3.30 -1.06 -5.46
CA VAL A 114 -4.62 -1.56 -5.87
C VAL A 114 -5.72 -0.99 -4.96
N GLN A 115 -5.50 -0.98 -3.65
CA GLN A 115 -6.44 -0.44 -2.67
C GLN A 115 -6.76 1.05 -2.95
N TRP A 116 -5.75 1.90 -3.13
CA TRP A 116 -5.92 3.33 -3.37
C TRP A 116 -6.59 3.63 -4.71
N LEU A 117 -6.27 2.86 -5.76
CA LEU A 117 -6.97 2.95 -7.05
C LEU A 117 -8.46 2.61 -6.90
N LEU A 118 -8.77 1.50 -6.24
CA LEU A 118 -10.16 1.06 -6.04
C LEU A 118 -10.93 2.04 -5.16
N PHE A 119 -10.31 2.53 -4.09
CA PHE A 119 -10.92 3.53 -3.21
C PHE A 119 -11.26 4.81 -3.99
N GLY A 120 -10.31 5.36 -4.75
CA GLY A 120 -10.57 6.54 -5.56
C GLY A 120 -11.61 6.32 -6.65
N PHE A 121 -11.64 5.15 -7.29
CA PHE A 121 -12.69 4.77 -8.24
C PHE A 121 -14.08 4.76 -7.59
N VAL A 122 -14.20 4.13 -6.41
CA VAL A 122 -15.47 4.08 -5.67
C VAL A 122 -15.92 5.47 -5.26
N VAL A 123 -15.02 6.29 -4.71
CA VAL A 123 -15.31 7.67 -4.30
C VAL A 123 -15.74 8.51 -5.50
N GLU A 124 -15.05 8.42 -6.64
CA GLU A 124 -15.41 9.12 -7.87
C GLU A 124 -16.79 8.71 -8.39
N ALA A 125 -17.10 7.40 -8.37
CA ALA A 125 -18.41 6.88 -8.77
C ALA A 125 -19.53 7.38 -7.85
N LEU A 126 -19.30 7.44 -6.54
CA LEU A 126 -20.25 7.98 -5.57
C LEU A 126 -20.50 9.48 -5.82
N PHE A 127 -19.45 10.29 -6.00
CA PHE A 127 -19.60 11.70 -6.30
C PHE A 127 -20.39 11.96 -7.59
N ARG A 128 -20.11 11.21 -8.66
CA ARG A 128 -20.87 11.31 -9.92
C ARG A 128 -22.34 10.94 -9.72
N ARG A 129 -22.64 9.92 -8.92
CA ARG A 129 -24.02 9.51 -8.61
C ARG A 129 -24.77 10.59 -7.83
N PHE A 130 -24.16 11.20 -6.83
CA PHE A 130 -24.79 12.26 -6.05
C PHE A 130 -24.93 13.57 -6.83
N ALA A 131 -23.93 13.94 -7.62
CA ALA A 131 -24.00 15.13 -8.48
C ALA A 131 -25.03 14.98 -9.62
N GLY A 132 -25.16 13.78 -10.19
CA GLY A 132 -26.15 13.47 -11.24
C GLY A 132 -27.59 13.37 -10.74
N GLY A 133 -27.80 13.08 -9.44
CA GLY A 133 -29.12 13.01 -8.82
C GLY A 133 -29.83 14.36 -8.65
N GLY A 134 -29.10 15.48 -8.72
CA GLY A 134 -29.67 16.83 -8.64
C GLY A 134 -30.23 17.38 -9.96
N ALA A 135 -29.85 16.80 -11.11
CA ALA A 135 -30.23 17.33 -12.43
C ALA A 135 -31.57 16.79 -12.97
N GLY A 136 -32.20 15.83 -12.27
CA GLY A 136 -33.43 15.15 -12.70
C GLY A 136 -34.68 15.44 -11.86
N ALA A 137 -34.59 16.27 -10.81
CA ALA A 137 -35.71 16.54 -9.90
C ALA A 137 -36.44 17.89 -10.14
N LEU A 138 -36.18 18.55 -11.27
CA LEU A 138 -36.79 19.83 -11.66
C LEU A 138 -37.25 19.85 -13.14
N ARG A 139 -37.82 18.75 -13.64
CA ARG A 139 -38.59 18.75 -14.88
C ARG A 139 -39.87 17.96 -14.74
#